data_AF-A0A3N5ESF6-F1
#
_entry.id   AF-A0A3N5ESF6-F1
#
_cell.length_a   1.000
_cell.length_b   1.000
_cell.length_c   1.000
_cell.angle_alpha   90.00
_cell.angle_beta   90.00
_cell.angle_gamma   90.00
#
_symmetry.space_group_name_H-M   'P 1'
#
loop_
_entity.id
_entity.type
_entity.pdbx_description
1 polymer ?
#
loop_
_entity_poly.entity_id
_entity_poly.type
_entity_poly.pdbx_seq_one_letter_code
_entity_poly.pdbx_strand_id
1 'polypeptide(L)'
;MLKFTYLPNHFRSPASMLPIHYSLLIHFVGVGMIFTTIFAGWILNSQYRRAKEWGVKALHVKSLRAIGLLSPLGVLVMLLSGIGNMTLGPHQYTLFSDSWLSMKLVFFVLLTATGVFFGIKSGRRTKLVHKAAAETLPAGTEETIQALDVQQRWFYIVQVVLLLIILILSIARPLA
;
A
#
# COMPACT_ATOMS: atom_id res chain seq x y z
N MET A 1 -46.93 -18.48 36.81
CA MET A 1 -46.37 -19.09 35.58
C MET A 1 -45.43 -18.05 34.95
N LEU A 2 -44.12 -18.15 35.21
CA LEU A 2 -43.10 -17.19 34.75
C LEU A 2 -42.71 -17.53 33.31
N LYS A 3 -43.05 -16.67 32.34
CA LYS A 3 -42.53 -16.76 30.97
C LYS A 3 -41.10 -16.21 30.96
N PHE A 4 -40.11 -17.10 30.90
CA PHE A 4 -38.74 -16.74 30.57
C PHE A 4 -38.66 -16.41 29.07
N THR A 5 -38.82 -15.13 28.74
CA THR A 5 -38.70 -14.59 27.36
C THR A 5 -37.27 -14.15 27.05
N TYR A 6 -36.26 -14.86 27.56
CA TYR A 6 -34.87 -14.57 27.30
C TYR A 6 -34.18 -15.84 26.86
N LEU A 7 -34.08 -15.99 25.54
CA LEU A 7 -32.97 -16.57 24.77
C LEU A 7 -33.55 -17.08 23.44
N PRO A 8 -33.46 -16.26 22.38
CA PRO A 8 -33.05 -16.87 21.14
C PRO A 8 -31.93 -16.10 20.44
N ASN A 9 -30.98 -16.88 19.93
CA ASN A 9 -30.00 -16.57 18.88
C ASN A 9 -28.59 -16.12 19.30
N HIS A 10 -27.97 -16.83 20.25
CA HIS A 10 -26.49 -16.83 20.37
C HIS A 10 -25.79 -17.76 19.36
N PHE A 11 -26.51 -18.55 18.58
CA PHE A 11 -25.95 -19.26 17.43
C PHE A 11 -26.00 -18.38 16.18
N ARG A 12 -25.02 -17.48 16.02
CA ARG A 12 -24.69 -17.00 14.68
C ARG A 12 -24.34 -18.24 13.86
N SER A 13 -25.12 -18.50 12.80
CA SER A 13 -24.84 -19.59 11.85
C SER A 13 -23.36 -19.54 11.43
N PRO A 14 -22.62 -20.66 11.45
CA PRO A 14 -21.24 -20.72 10.96
C PRO A 14 -21.07 -20.11 9.55
N ALA A 15 -22.15 -20.15 8.75
CA ALA A 15 -22.19 -19.57 7.41
C ALA A 15 -21.98 -18.04 7.38
N SER A 16 -22.32 -17.29 8.44
CA SER A 16 -22.10 -15.83 8.50
C SER A 16 -20.71 -15.45 9.06
N MET A 17 -19.96 -16.39 9.63
CA MET A 17 -18.58 -16.15 10.08
C MET A 17 -17.55 -16.30 8.96
N LEU A 18 -17.78 -17.22 8.02
CA LEU A 18 -16.88 -17.50 6.90
C LEU A 18 -16.51 -16.24 6.06
N PRO A 19 -17.45 -15.37 5.66
CA PRO A 19 -17.13 -14.20 4.82
C PRO A 19 -16.19 -13.20 5.49
N ILE A 20 -16.30 -13.02 6.81
CA ILE A 20 -15.49 -12.07 7.58
C ILE A 20 -14.03 -12.56 7.64
N HIS A 21 -13.81 -13.85 7.89
CA HIS A 21 -12.46 -14.42 7.93
C HIS A 21 -11.76 -14.34 6.57
N TYR A 22 -12.48 -14.61 5.47
CA TYR A 22 -11.92 -14.46 4.12
C TYR A 22 -11.61 -13.02 3.78
N SER A 23 -12.49 -12.08 4.11
CA SER A 23 -12.27 -10.65 3.87
C SER A 23 -11.05 -10.13 4.66
N LEU A 24 -10.88 -10.55 5.91
CA LEU A 24 -9.69 -10.22 6.71
C LEU A 24 -8.41 -10.85 6.13
N LEU A 25 -8.46 -12.10 5.67
CA LEU A 25 -7.33 -12.76 5.03
C LEU A 25 -6.90 -12.01 3.76
N ILE A 26 -7.85 -11.66 2.90
CA ILE A 26 -7.61 -10.87 1.67
C ILE A 26 -7.01 -9.50 2.03
N HIS A 27 -7.46 -8.88 3.12
CA HIS A 27 -6.89 -7.62 3.60
C HIS A 27 -5.41 -7.76 3.95
N PHE A 28 -5.03 -8.82 4.68
CA PHE A 28 -3.63 -9.12 4.98
C PHE A 28 -2.81 -9.47 3.75
N VAL A 29 -3.40 -10.13 2.74
CA VAL A 29 -2.74 -10.32 1.43
C VAL A 29 -2.43 -8.97 0.80
N GLY A 30 -3.38 -8.03 0.80
CA GLY A 30 -3.15 -6.65 0.33
C GLY A 30 -2.01 -5.95 1.07
N VAL A 31 -1.97 -6.05 2.40
CA VAL A 31 -0.86 -5.54 3.23
C VAL A 31 0.47 -6.18 2.82
N GLY A 32 0.50 -7.51 2.68
CA GLY A 32 1.70 -8.26 2.29
C GLY A 32 2.22 -7.88 0.91
N MET A 33 1.33 -7.62 -0.05
CA MET A 33 1.70 -7.10 -1.38
C MET A 33 2.36 -5.73 -1.30
N ILE A 34 1.79 -4.80 -0.53
CA ILE A 34 2.35 -3.45 -0.35
C ILE A 34 3.71 -3.53 0.34
N PHE A 35 3.80 -4.30 1.44
CA PHE A 35 5.04 -4.49 2.17
C PHE A 35 6.14 -5.08 1.27
N THR A 36 5.85 -6.15 0.53
CA THR A 36 6.80 -6.78 -0.40
C THR A 36 7.23 -5.81 -1.49
N THR A 37 6.30 -4.99 -2.00
CA THR A 37 6.60 -3.96 -3.00
C THR A 37 7.56 -2.89 -2.47
N ILE A 38 7.34 -2.41 -1.25
CA ILE A 38 8.21 -1.46 -0.57
C ILE A 38 9.59 -2.08 -0.32
N PHE A 39 9.63 -3.29 0.23
CA PHE A 39 10.87 -3.97 0.60
C PHE A 39 11.71 -4.35 -0.62
N ALA A 40 11.11 -4.96 -1.64
CA ALA A 40 11.79 -5.27 -2.88
C ALA A 40 12.23 -3.98 -3.61
N GLY A 41 11.40 -2.93 -3.57
CA GLY A 41 11.74 -1.61 -4.06
C GLY A 41 12.98 -1.03 -3.36
N TRP A 42 13.07 -1.15 -2.04
CA TRP A 42 14.22 -0.72 -1.26
C TRP A 42 15.49 -1.47 -1.65
N ILE A 43 15.42 -2.80 -1.77
CA ILE A 43 16.56 -3.65 -2.17
C ILE A 43 17.05 -3.26 -3.57
N LEU A 44 16.15 -3.21 -4.56
CA LEU A 44 16.50 -2.84 -5.93
C LEU A 44 17.05 -1.41 -6.02
N ASN A 45 16.52 -0.48 -5.23
CA ASN A 45 17.03 0.89 -5.18
C ASN A 45 18.44 0.95 -4.57
N SER A 46 18.72 0.10 -3.57
CA SER A 46 20.08 -0.05 -3.00
C SER A 46 21.06 -0.60 -4.03
N GLN A 47 20.67 -1.64 -4.78
CA GLN A 47 21.49 -2.20 -5.86
C GLN A 47 21.71 -1.20 -7.00
N TYR A 48 20.66 -0.48 -7.42
CA TYR A 48 20.73 0.61 -8.40
C TYR A 48 21.77 1.68 -8.01
N ARG A 49 21.82 2.08 -6.73
CA ARG A 49 22.80 3.09 -6.25
C ARG A 49 24.23 2.58 -6.22
N ARG A 50 24.43 1.26 -6.04
CA ARG A 50 25.76 0.63 -6.04
C ARG A 50 26.29 0.41 -7.46
N ALA A 51 25.42 0.33 -8.46
CA ALA A 51 25.82 0.20 -9.84
C ALA A 51 26.54 1.48 -10.32
N LYS A 52 27.73 1.33 -10.92
CA LYS A 52 28.47 2.45 -11.52
C LYS A 52 28.02 2.72 -12.95
N GLU A 53 27.78 1.66 -13.71
CA GLU A 53 27.44 1.72 -15.13
C GLU A 53 25.95 2.05 -15.36
N TRP A 54 25.70 2.93 -16.34
CA TRP A 54 24.35 3.35 -16.70
C TRP A 54 23.49 2.23 -17.28
N GLY A 55 24.09 1.28 -18.02
CA GLY A 55 23.38 0.11 -18.55
C GLY A 55 22.82 -0.78 -17.44
N VAL A 56 23.63 -1.04 -16.39
CA VAL A 56 23.19 -1.79 -15.21
C VAL A 56 22.10 -1.03 -14.46
N LYS A 57 22.26 0.29 -14.27
CA LYS A 57 21.22 1.15 -13.67
C LYS A 57 19.89 1.07 -14.44
N ALA A 58 19.93 1.04 -15.78
CA ALA A 58 18.75 0.93 -16.64
C ALA A 58 17.97 -0.39 -16.40
N LEU A 59 18.67 -1.50 -16.19
CA LEU A 59 18.04 -2.78 -15.85
C LEU A 59 17.31 -2.75 -14.50
N HIS A 60 17.91 -2.10 -13.49
CA HIS A 60 17.31 -1.98 -12.16
C HIS A 60 16.05 -1.10 -12.18
N VAL A 61 16.07 0.04 -12.89
CA VAL A 61 14.89 0.92 -12.99
C VAL A 61 13.74 0.28 -13.76
N LYS A 62 14.03 -0.60 -14.73
CA LYS A 62 13.00 -1.41 -15.42
C LYS A 62 12.32 -2.38 -14.43
N SER A 63 13.11 -3.07 -13.61
CA SER A 63 12.59 -3.99 -12.59
C SER A 63 11.78 -3.26 -11.52
N LEU A 64 12.25 -2.10 -11.07
CA LEU A 64 11.53 -1.24 -10.13
C LEU A 64 10.16 -0.80 -10.67
N ARG A 65 10.01 -0.58 -11.97
CA ARG A 65 8.73 -0.23 -12.58
C ARG A 65 7.72 -1.38 -12.49
N ALA A 66 8.16 -2.60 -12.76
CA ALA A 66 7.30 -3.79 -12.66
C ALA A 66 6.81 -3.99 -11.22
N ILE A 67 7.72 -3.90 -10.25
CA ILE A 67 7.39 -4.00 -8.82
C ILE A 67 6.49 -2.85 -8.39
N GLY A 68 6.73 -1.63 -8.88
CA GLY A 68 5.91 -0.46 -8.57
C GLY A 68 4.44 -0.61 -8.97
N LEU A 69 4.11 -1.43 -9.97
CA LEU A 69 2.72 -1.71 -10.36
C LEU A 69 1.99 -2.64 -9.36
N LEU A 70 2.71 -3.38 -8.53
CA LEU A 70 2.10 -4.22 -7.49
C LEU A 70 1.55 -3.39 -6.33
N SER A 71 2.12 -2.19 -6.08
CA SER A 71 1.64 -1.29 -5.02
C SER A 71 0.17 -0.87 -5.20
N PRO A 72 -0.27 -0.30 -6.34
CA PRO A 72 -1.67 0.09 -6.53
C PRO A 72 -2.62 -1.12 -6.49
N LEU A 73 -2.19 -2.29 -6.94
CA LEU A 73 -2.97 -3.52 -6.81
C LEU A 73 -3.14 -3.92 -5.33
N GLY A 74 -2.05 -3.89 -4.55
CA GLY A 74 -2.11 -4.16 -3.11
C GLY A 74 -3.03 -3.19 -2.38
N VAL A 75 -2.95 -1.90 -2.70
CA VAL A 75 -3.85 -0.86 -2.15
C VAL A 75 -5.31 -1.13 -2.52
N LEU A 76 -5.59 -1.48 -3.79
CA LEU A 76 -6.94 -1.80 -4.24
C LEU A 76 -7.51 -3.02 -3.50
N VAL A 77 -6.73 -4.10 -3.40
CA VAL A 77 -7.10 -5.31 -2.64
C VAL A 77 -7.39 -4.96 -1.19
N MET A 78 -6.52 -4.16 -0.56
CA MET A 78 -6.65 -3.74 0.83
C MET A 78 -7.87 -2.83 1.05
N LEU A 79 -8.21 -1.97 0.10
CA LEU A 79 -9.39 -1.10 0.15
C LEU A 79 -10.68 -1.91 -0.01
N LEU A 80 -10.78 -2.78 -1.02
CA LEU A 80 -11.97 -3.59 -1.28
C LEU A 80 -12.27 -4.55 -0.14
N SER A 81 -11.24 -5.23 0.37
CA SER A 81 -11.37 -6.08 1.57
C SER A 81 -11.66 -5.27 2.83
N GLY A 82 -11.11 -4.07 2.95
CA GLY A 82 -11.43 -3.13 4.02
C GLY A 82 -12.92 -2.81 4.04
N ILE A 83 -13.49 -2.44 2.89
CA ILE A 83 -14.94 -2.18 2.73
C ILE A 83 -15.76 -3.45 3.02
N GLY A 84 -15.34 -4.61 2.49
CA GLY A 84 -15.99 -5.90 2.73
C GLY A 84 -16.09 -6.25 4.22
N ASN A 85 -15.02 -5.99 4.98
CA ASN A 85 -15.02 -6.20 6.44
C ASN A 85 -16.07 -5.34 7.17
N MET A 86 -16.47 -4.22 6.59
CA MET A 86 -17.44 -3.31 7.19
C MET A 86 -18.88 -3.62 6.80
N THR A 87 -19.10 -4.01 5.54
CA THR A 87 -20.44 -4.29 5.03
C THR A 87 -20.94 -5.67 5.44
N LEU A 88 -20.02 -6.63 5.61
CA LEU A 88 -20.32 -8.01 6.01
C LEU A 88 -20.13 -8.26 7.51
N GLY A 89 -19.62 -7.26 8.24
CA GLY A 89 -19.39 -7.32 9.68
C GLY A 89 -20.70 -7.30 10.48
N PRO A 90 -20.66 -7.75 11.75
CA PRO A 90 -21.82 -7.77 12.63
C PRO A 90 -22.36 -6.39 13.04
N HIS A 91 -21.61 -5.35 12.75
CA HIS A 91 -22.01 -3.97 12.95
C HIS A 91 -21.97 -3.29 11.59
N GLN A 92 -23.13 -2.86 11.10
CA GLN A 92 -23.21 -2.07 9.87
C GLN A 92 -22.74 -0.65 10.19
N TYR A 93 -21.53 -0.32 9.76
CA TYR A 93 -20.99 1.02 9.87
C TYR A 93 -21.36 1.82 8.64
N THR A 94 -21.84 3.05 8.83
CA THR A 94 -21.91 4.00 7.72
C THR A 94 -20.59 4.74 7.61
N LEU A 95 -20.15 4.99 6.37
CA LEU A 95 -18.81 5.53 6.05
C LEU A 95 -18.42 6.81 6.80
N PHE A 96 -19.40 7.57 7.28
CA PHE A 96 -19.24 8.91 7.86
C PHE A 96 -19.68 9.02 9.32
N SER A 97 -20.23 7.95 9.92
CA SER A 97 -20.61 7.96 11.34
C SER A 97 -19.50 7.47 12.27
N ASP A 98 -18.56 6.68 11.74
CA ASP A 98 -17.47 6.10 12.52
C ASP A 98 -16.15 6.84 12.29
N SER A 99 -15.75 7.64 13.28
CA SER A 99 -14.50 8.42 13.25
C SER A 99 -13.25 7.56 13.03
N TRP A 100 -13.24 6.32 13.53
CA TRP A 100 -12.11 5.39 13.35
C TRP A 100 -11.96 4.98 11.89
N LEU A 101 -13.09 4.70 11.23
CA LEU A 101 -13.09 4.37 9.81
C LEU A 101 -12.66 5.58 8.97
N SER A 102 -13.27 6.74 9.20
CA SER A 102 -12.96 7.94 8.40
C SER A 102 -11.47 8.26 8.47
N MET A 103 -10.86 8.13 9.66
CA MET A 103 -9.42 8.30 9.84
C MET A 103 -8.59 7.30 9.03
N LYS A 104 -8.95 6.00 9.04
CA LYS A 104 -8.28 5.00 8.20
C LYS A 104 -8.34 5.35 6.71
N LEU A 105 -9.52 5.73 6.23
CA LEU A 105 -9.72 6.08 4.82
C LEU A 105 -8.84 7.27 4.41
N VAL A 106 -8.68 8.26 5.28
CA VAL A 106 -7.74 9.38 5.05
C VAL A 106 -6.31 8.85 4.84
N PHE A 107 -5.82 7.95 5.71
CA PHE A 107 -4.49 7.38 5.54
C PHE A 107 -4.36 6.52 4.27
N PHE A 108 -5.40 5.80 3.87
CA PHE A 108 -5.43 5.09 2.58
C PHE A 108 -5.33 6.05 1.39
N VAL A 109 -6.07 7.16 1.41
CA VAL A 109 -6.00 8.19 0.36
C VAL A 109 -4.59 8.78 0.32
N LEU A 110 -3.98 9.09 1.46
CA LEU A 110 -2.60 9.58 1.52
C LEU A 110 -1.60 8.56 0.98
N LEU A 111 -1.74 7.28 1.34
CA LEU A 111 -0.91 6.19 0.83
C LEU A 111 -1.03 6.06 -0.70
N THR A 112 -2.25 6.14 -1.22
CA THR A 112 -2.55 6.04 -2.65
C THR A 112 -2.01 7.25 -3.41
N ALA A 113 -2.33 8.46 -2.96
CA ALA A 113 -1.90 9.70 -3.59
C ALA A 113 -0.37 9.79 -3.64
N THR A 114 0.31 9.52 -2.51
CA THR A 114 1.77 9.49 -2.47
C THR A 114 2.33 8.42 -3.42
N GLY A 115 1.73 7.22 -3.47
CA GLY A 115 2.06 6.17 -4.44
C GLY A 115 1.97 6.66 -5.89
N VAL A 116 0.89 7.33 -6.28
CA VAL A 116 0.68 7.86 -7.63
C VAL A 116 1.72 8.94 -7.98
N PHE A 117 1.90 9.94 -7.11
CA PHE A 117 2.90 11.00 -7.34
C PHE A 117 4.30 10.44 -7.52
N PHE A 118 4.68 9.45 -6.71
CA PHE A 118 5.98 8.79 -6.85
C PHE A 118 6.07 7.88 -8.05
N GLY A 119 4.98 7.24 -8.49
CA GLY A 119 4.94 6.51 -9.76
C GLY A 119 5.29 7.41 -10.94
N ILE A 120 4.75 8.63 -10.99
CA ILE A 120 5.05 9.62 -12.04
C ILE A 120 6.54 10.02 -11.99
N LYS A 121 7.05 10.36 -10.80
CA LYS A 121 8.46 10.74 -10.60
C LYS A 121 9.44 9.60 -10.93
N SER A 122 9.11 8.37 -10.54
CA SER A 122 9.88 7.17 -10.88
C SER A 122 9.89 6.95 -12.39
N GLY A 123 8.76 7.17 -13.08
CA GLY A 123 8.69 7.11 -14.54
C GLY A 123 9.61 8.14 -15.21
N ARG A 124 9.68 9.36 -14.68
CA ARG A 124 10.65 10.37 -15.13
C ARG A 124 12.09 9.91 -14.91
N ARG A 125 12.42 9.36 -13.74
CA ARG A 125 13.75 8.81 -13.44
C ARG A 125 14.14 7.72 -14.45
N THR A 126 13.25 6.75 -14.67
CA THR A 126 13.49 5.65 -15.61
C THR A 126 13.82 6.18 -17.01
N LYS A 127 13.06 7.17 -17.52
CA LYS A 127 13.34 7.79 -18.83
C LYS A 127 14.72 8.44 -18.88
N LEU A 128 15.11 9.18 -17.83
CA LEU A 128 16.43 9.83 -17.77
C LEU A 128 17.57 8.81 -17.70
N VAL A 129 17.44 7.76 -16.89
CA VAL A 129 18.44 6.69 -16.79
C VAL A 129 18.61 5.94 -18.11
N HIS A 130 17.54 5.68 -18.85
CA HIS A 130 17.65 5.06 -20.18
C HIS A 130 18.32 5.97 -21.21
N LYS A 131 18.04 7.29 -21.18
CA LYS A 131 18.77 8.26 -22.03
C LYS A 131 20.25 8.30 -21.69
N ALA A 132 20.57 8.26 -20.39
CA ALA A 132 21.94 8.19 -19.89
C ALA A 132 22.67 6.93 -20.36
N ALA A 133 22.01 5.78 -20.34
CA ALA A 133 22.57 4.53 -20.84
C ALA A 133 22.77 4.51 -22.36
N ALA A 134 22.02 5.32 -23.12
CA ALA A 134 22.15 5.46 -24.56
C ALA A 134 23.13 6.57 -24.99
N GLU A 135 23.94 7.10 -24.06
CA GLU A 135 24.91 8.18 -24.29
C GLU A 135 24.30 9.48 -24.84
N THR A 136 22.98 9.64 -24.72
CA THR A 136 22.24 10.83 -25.15
C THR A 136 21.93 11.71 -23.95
N LEU A 137 22.98 12.22 -23.29
CA LEU A 137 22.89 13.00 -22.04
C LEU A 137 22.87 14.51 -22.29
N PRO A 138 21.74 15.19 -22.06
CA PRO A 138 21.74 16.64 -21.83
C PRO A 138 22.51 16.98 -20.56
N ALA A 139 23.18 18.14 -20.54
CA ALA A 139 23.80 18.70 -19.33
C ALA A 139 22.79 18.78 -18.16
N GLY A 140 23.24 18.50 -16.93
CA GLY A 140 22.40 18.55 -15.71
C GLY A 140 21.51 17.32 -15.47
N THR A 141 21.57 16.30 -16.33
CA THR A 141 20.76 15.08 -16.15
C THR A 141 21.14 14.30 -14.88
N GLU A 142 22.43 14.25 -14.53
CA GLU A 142 22.89 13.53 -13.34
C GLU A 142 22.36 14.15 -12.04
N GLU A 143 22.41 15.48 -11.92
CA GLU A 143 21.86 16.21 -10.77
C GLU A 143 20.35 15.96 -10.62
N THR A 144 19.63 15.96 -11.75
CA THR A 144 18.19 15.65 -11.77
C THR A 144 17.92 14.21 -11.30
N ILE A 145 18.74 13.25 -11.75
CA ILE A 145 18.63 11.84 -11.32
C ILE A 145 18.91 11.73 -9.81
N GLN A 146 19.97 12.38 -9.30
CA GLN A 146 20.30 12.37 -7.88
C GLN A 146 19.18 12.97 -7.01
N ALA A 147 18.57 14.07 -7.45
CA ALA A 147 17.43 14.66 -6.75
C ALA A 147 16.23 13.69 -6.70
N LEU A 148 15.95 12.98 -7.80
CA LEU A 148 14.89 11.96 -7.85
C LEU A 148 15.22 10.75 -6.95
N ASP A 149 16.48 10.37 -6.82
CA ASP A 149 16.91 9.27 -5.94
C ASP A 149 16.70 9.61 -4.46
N VAL A 150 17.02 10.84 -4.05
CA VAL A 150 16.74 11.32 -2.68
C VAL A 150 15.24 11.31 -2.39
N GLN A 151 14.43 11.80 -3.34
CA GLN A 151 12.98 11.78 -3.21
C GLN A 151 12.44 10.34 -3.11
N GLN A 152 12.96 9.41 -3.91
CA GLN A 152 12.57 7.99 -3.87
C GLN A 152 12.88 7.35 -2.50
N ARG A 153 13.98 7.74 -1.83
CA ARG A 153 14.28 7.26 -0.47
C ARG A 153 13.23 7.73 0.53
N TRP A 154 12.88 9.02 0.48
CA TRP A 154 11.85 9.58 1.35
C TRP A 154 10.49 8.92 1.12
N PHE A 155 10.16 8.59 -0.12
CA PHE A 155 8.96 7.82 -0.45
C PHE A 155 8.87 6.51 0.32
N TYR A 156 9.92 5.68 0.27
CA TYR A 156 9.88 4.40 0.97
C TYR A 156 9.67 4.58 2.48
N ILE A 157 10.32 5.57 3.08
CA ILE A 157 10.15 5.88 4.51
C ILE A 157 8.69 6.28 4.79
N VAL A 158 8.14 7.22 4.03
CA VAL A 158 6.75 7.69 4.17
C VAL A 158 5.76 6.54 3.98
N GLN A 159 5.98 5.68 2.99
CA GLN A 159 5.11 4.52 2.72
C GLN A 159 5.13 3.49 3.86
N VAL A 160 6.30 3.20 4.43
CA VAL A 160 6.40 2.33 5.62
C VAL A 160 5.64 2.94 6.80
N VAL A 161 5.85 4.24 7.06
CA VAL A 161 5.15 4.93 8.16
C VAL A 161 3.63 4.89 7.97
N LEU A 162 3.14 5.23 6.77
CA LEU A 162 1.71 5.16 6.45
C LEU A 162 1.16 3.75 6.59
N LEU A 163 1.89 2.73 6.12
CA LEU A 163 1.48 1.34 6.25
C LEU A 163 1.41 0.90 7.71
N LEU A 164 2.38 1.28 8.54
CA LEU A 164 2.38 0.99 9.98
C LEU A 164 1.20 1.67 10.68
N ILE A 165 0.90 2.94 10.36
CA ILE A 165 -0.26 3.64 10.90
C ILE A 165 -1.55 2.89 10.52
N ILE A 166 -1.73 2.53 9.24
CA ILE A 166 -2.90 1.79 8.77
C ILE A 166 -3.02 0.44 9.50
N LEU A 167 -1.91 -0.29 9.67
CA LEU A 167 -1.88 -1.56 10.37
C LEU A 167 -2.28 -1.39 11.85
N ILE A 168 -1.71 -0.40 12.55
CA ILE A 168 -2.04 -0.09 13.93
C ILE A 168 -3.53 0.25 14.04
N LEU A 169 -4.06 1.12 13.18
CA LEU A 169 -5.49 1.42 13.15
C LEU A 169 -6.33 0.18 12.85
N SER A 170 -5.82 -0.77 12.06
CA SER A 170 -6.49 -2.04 11.77
C SER A 170 -6.57 -2.99 12.96
N ILE A 171 -5.62 -2.95 13.88
CA ILE A 171 -5.58 -3.81 15.06
C ILE A 171 -6.18 -3.12 16.29
N ALA A 172 -5.77 -1.87 16.55
CA ALA A 172 -6.10 -1.09 17.74
C ALA A 172 -7.50 -0.47 17.69
N ARG A 173 -8.47 -1.21 17.15
CA ARG A 173 -9.85 -0.77 17.12
C ARG A 173 -10.30 -0.43 18.56
N PRO A 174 -10.83 0.78 18.82
CA PRO A 174 -11.37 1.08 20.13
C PRO A 174 -12.53 0.13 20.43
N LEU A 175 -12.43 -0.57 21.55
CA LEU A 175 -13.57 -1.29 22.14
C LEU A 175 -14.56 -0.20 22.59
N ALA A 176 -15.62 -0.02 21.81
CA ALA A 176 -16.77 0.79 22.20
C ALA A 176 -17.70 -0.06 23.07
#